data_AF-A0A6L7MVF9-F1
#
_entry.id   AF-A0A6L7MVF9-F1
#
_cell.length_a   1.000
_cell.length_b   1.000
_cell.length_c   1.000
_cell.angle_alpha   90.00
_cell.angle_beta   90.00
_cell.angle_gamma   90.00
#
_symmetry.space_group_name_H-M   'P 1'
#
loop_
_entity.id
_entity.type
_entity.pdbx_description
1 polymer ?
#
loop_
_entity_poly.entity_id
_entity_poly.type
_entity_poly.pdbx_seq_one_letter_code
_entity_poly.pdbx_strand_id
1 'polypeptide(L)'
;MPSVDPEATSTPPGHSTALLAAMADGIGDLCFASEEWVAVARDALAAAVERHADALRNQGTFTLCEVAHNPPVWLRCRGQLAWHARIDGARVTVESGELPATECDLRMEGEHSIISNGARIQYHGRNPTVVAAAQARLAKLSRWNMTGNMPEHPALRAALKGLHDAMAPRTMPRFTFMTPEWVSSARHVLSTRAASAKYADGLRNVVFTFSEEFTHTPKYAFPDGAHGGFWVRCDHGDITVGAGPLPAALAPADALTKGKYTPVVPVGRTVNALMTDAEKEEQAAYSKAAFRREEETGKHPVSQSSPSGKGAMPPELARVFMPLHDELSKRTSGELPADFDDSVKPAWAEAQGFDRDSAYDPSWLRYHELDIYGQPRKVAG
;
A
#
# COMPACT_ATOMS: atom_id res chain seq x y z
N MET A 1 -2.03 -41.97 -36.41
CA MET A 1 -1.84 -41.56 -35.01
C MET A 1 -0.35 -41.48 -34.75
N PRO A 2 0.17 -40.30 -34.44
CA PRO A 2 1.34 -40.24 -33.57
C PRO A 2 1.19 -39.19 -32.45
N SER A 3 1.66 -39.64 -31.27
CA SER A 3 2.27 -38.93 -30.13
C SER A 3 1.84 -37.50 -29.79
N VAL A 4 1.13 -37.39 -28.67
CA VAL A 4 1.04 -36.19 -27.84
C VAL A 4 2.35 -36.05 -27.07
N ASP A 5 3.11 -34.99 -27.34
CA ASP A 5 4.18 -34.51 -26.45
C ASP A 5 3.55 -33.71 -25.30
N PRO A 6 3.85 -34.04 -24.02
CA PRO A 6 3.45 -33.23 -22.89
C PRO A 6 4.68 -32.54 -22.31
N GLU A 7 5.02 -31.33 -22.74
CA GLU A 7 5.79 -30.39 -21.91
C GLU A 7 5.91 -29.01 -22.54
N ALA A 8 5.04 -28.11 -22.08
CA ALA A 8 5.34 -26.69 -21.99
C ALA A 8 4.77 -26.21 -20.66
N THR A 9 5.52 -26.43 -19.58
CA THR A 9 5.31 -25.76 -18.29
C THR A 9 5.68 -24.28 -18.45
N SER A 10 4.81 -23.55 -19.16
CA SER A 10 4.79 -22.10 -19.07
C SER A 10 4.15 -21.71 -17.74
N THR A 11 4.93 -21.13 -16.85
CA THR A 11 4.37 -20.38 -15.73
C THR A 11 3.69 -19.13 -16.33
N PRO A 12 2.38 -18.89 -16.12
CA PRO A 12 1.72 -17.77 -16.76
C PRO A 12 2.11 -16.43 -16.11
N PRO A 13 2.16 -15.34 -16.89
CA PRO A 13 2.49 -14.02 -16.38
C PRO A 13 1.33 -13.44 -15.54
N GLY A 14 1.67 -12.88 -14.38
CA GLY A 14 0.91 -11.81 -13.71
C GLY A 14 -0.56 -12.06 -13.42
N HIS A 15 -0.88 -12.80 -12.34
CA HIS A 15 -2.18 -12.65 -11.70
C HIS A 15 -2.20 -11.36 -10.87
N SER A 16 -2.46 -10.23 -11.53
CA SER A 16 -2.89 -9.01 -10.83
C SER A 16 -4.21 -9.32 -10.12
N THR A 17 -4.27 -9.10 -8.81
CA THR A 17 -5.52 -9.21 -8.05
C THR A 17 -6.56 -8.25 -8.67
N ALA A 18 -7.86 -8.54 -8.50
CA ALA A 18 -8.92 -7.61 -8.96
C ALA A 18 -8.72 -6.20 -8.39
N LEU A 19 -8.12 -6.10 -7.20
CA LEU A 19 -7.72 -4.85 -6.57
C LEU A 19 -6.68 -4.10 -7.42
N LEU A 20 -5.53 -4.72 -7.70
CA LEU A 20 -4.48 -4.13 -8.53
C LEU A 20 -4.96 -3.83 -9.95
N ALA A 21 -5.85 -4.65 -10.51
CA ALA A 21 -6.40 -4.46 -11.85
C ALA A 21 -7.37 -3.28 -11.95
N ALA A 22 -7.97 -2.86 -10.83
CA ALA A 22 -8.89 -1.72 -10.77
C ALA A 22 -8.21 -0.41 -10.34
N MET A 23 -7.04 -0.49 -9.68
CA MET A 23 -6.31 0.70 -9.22
C MET A 23 -5.68 1.48 -10.38
N ALA A 24 -5.54 2.79 -10.18
CA ALA A 24 -4.76 3.64 -11.08
C ALA A 24 -3.31 3.18 -11.19
N ASP A 25 -2.74 3.30 -12.39
CA ASP A 25 -1.33 3.06 -12.61
C ASP A 25 -0.47 4.10 -11.86
N GLY A 26 0.79 3.76 -11.61
CA GLY A 26 1.70 4.59 -10.82
C GLY A 26 1.51 4.44 -9.31
N ILE A 27 2.22 5.28 -8.54
CA ILE A 27 2.37 5.12 -7.08
C ILE A 27 1.70 6.23 -6.25
N GLY A 28 1.12 7.24 -6.90
CA GLY A 28 0.58 8.43 -6.24
C GLY A 28 1.63 9.27 -5.51
N ASP A 29 1.27 10.51 -5.23
CA ASP A 29 2.10 11.53 -4.60
C ASP A 29 1.41 12.28 -3.45
N LEU A 30 0.10 12.07 -3.26
CA LEU A 30 -0.71 12.74 -2.25
C LEU A 30 -1.33 11.73 -1.29
N CYS A 31 -1.19 11.96 0.02
CA CYS A 31 -1.86 11.13 1.01
C CYS A 31 -3.35 11.47 1.07
N PHE A 32 -4.22 10.46 0.99
CA PHE A 32 -5.67 10.68 1.02
C PHE A 32 -6.11 11.57 2.20
N ALA A 33 -6.94 12.57 1.91
CA ALA A 33 -7.48 13.56 2.84
C ALA A 33 -6.47 14.46 3.58
N SER A 34 -5.17 14.42 3.21
CA SER A 34 -4.20 15.46 3.63
C SER A 34 -4.55 16.83 3.04
N GLU A 35 -4.02 17.91 3.61
CA GLU A 35 -4.26 19.27 3.12
C GLU A 35 -3.85 19.42 1.64
N GLU A 36 -2.73 18.83 1.24
CA GLU A 36 -2.25 18.85 -0.14
C GLU A 36 -3.17 18.05 -1.08
N TRP A 37 -3.71 16.92 -0.61
CA TRP A 37 -4.70 16.15 -1.36
C TRP A 37 -5.99 16.92 -1.55
N VAL A 38 -6.49 17.56 -0.49
CA VAL A 38 -7.72 18.36 -0.51
C VAL A 38 -7.58 19.58 -1.42
N ALA A 39 -6.42 20.23 -1.42
CA ALA A 39 -6.15 21.35 -2.33
C ALA A 39 -6.28 20.94 -3.80
N VAL A 40 -5.75 19.76 -4.18
CA VAL A 40 -5.88 19.24 -5.56
C VAL A 40 -7.29 18.73 -5.84
N ALA A 41 -7.94 18.09 -4.86
CA ALA A 41 -9.32 17.61 -4.98
C ALA A 41 -10.31 18.76 -5.22
N ARG A 42 -10.05 19.94 -4.64
CA ARG A 42 -10.83 21.16 -4.89
C ARG A 42 -10.87 21.52 -6.37
N ASP A 43 -9.69 21.59 -7.01
CA ASP A 43 -9.58 21.94 -8.42
C ASP A 43 -10.20 20.85 -9.31
N ALA A 44 -9.96 19.58 -8.96
CA ALA A 44 -10.51 18.44 -9.69
C ALA A 44 -12.05 18.40 -9.64
N LEU A 45 -12.65 18.64 -8.46
CA LEU A 45 -14.10 18.67 -8.30
C LEU A 45 -14.72 19.90 -8.96
N ALA A 46 -14.09 21.07 -8.85
CA ALA A 46 -14.53 22.27 -9.55
C ALA A 46 -14.59 22.05 -11.07
N ALA A 47 -13.53 21.49 -11.65
CA ALA A 47 -13.49 21.14 -13.06
C ALA A 47 -14.55 20.08 -13.44
N ALA A 48 -14.84 19.12 -12.55
CA ALA A 48 -15.87 18.10 -12.78
C ALA A 48 -17.29 18.65 -12.73
N VAL A 49 -17.58 19.53 -11.76
CA VAL A 49 -18.88 20.23 -11.64
C VAL A 49 -19.10 21.15 -12.83
N GLU A 50 -18.08 21.89 -13.28
CA GLU A 50 -18.19 22.81 -14.43
C GLU A 50 -18.62 22.09 -15.72
N ARG A 51 -18.10 20.88 -15.98
CA ARG A 51 -18.52 20.05 -17.13
C ARG A 51 -20.00 19.66 -17.11
N HIS A 52 -20.65 19.80 -15.96
CA HIS A 52 -22.04 19.43 -15.72
C HIS A 52 -22.89 20.61 -15.21
N ALA A 53 -22.39 21.86 -15.31
CA ALA A 53 -22.97 23.04 -14.69
C ALA A 53 -24.46 23.26 -15.06
N ASP A 54 -24.81 23.11 -16.34
CA ASP A 54 -26.19 23.28 -16.80
C ASP A 54 -27.16 22.26 -16.19
N ALA A 55 -26.73 21.00 -16.09
CA ALA A 55 -27.53 19.95 -15.50
C ALA A 55 -27.64 20.09 -13.97
N LEU A 56 -26.66 20.72 -13.32
CA LEU A 56 -26.63 20.90 -11.87
C LEU A 56 -27.33 22.17 -11.39
N ARG A 57 -27.62 23.14 -12.27
CA ARG A 57 -28.11 24.49 -11.93
C ARG A 57 -29.25 24.52 -10.90
N ASN A 58 -30.17 23.55 -10.94
CA ASN A 58 -31.34 23.48 -10.06
C ASN A 58 -31.32 22.28 -9.08
N GLN A 59 -30.17 21.59 -8.93
CA GLN A 59 -30.05 20.39 -8.10
C GLN A 59 -30.16 20.68 -6.60
N GLY A 60 -30.07 21.95 -6.19
CA GLY A 60 -29.95 22.33 -4.79
C GLY A 60 -28.54 22.04 -4.25
N THR A 61 -28.42 22.06 -2.93
CA THR A 61 -27.16 21.74 -2.25
C THR A 61 -27.04 20.24 -2.00
N PHE A 62 -25.86 19.68 -2.26
CA PHE A 62 -25.43 18.37 -1.79
C PHE A 62 -24.10 18.49 -1.05
N THR A 63 -24.02 17.90 0.14
CA THR A 63 -22.84 17.94 1.01
C THR A 63 -22.35 16.53 1.29
N LEU A 64 -21.06 16.28 1.05
CA LEU A 64 -20.38 15.04 1.38
C LEU A 64 -19.26 15.29 2.39
N CYS A 65 -19.06 14.34 3.31
CA CYS A 65 -17.93 14.33 4.23
C CYS A 65 -17.34 12.91 4.30
N GLU A 66 -16.03 12.79 4.14
CA GLU A 66 -15.32 11.52 4.35
C GLU A 66 -14.34 11.66 5.51
N VAL A 67 -14.39 10.71 6.45
CA VAL A 67 -13.51 10.67 7.62
C VAL A 67 -12.73 9.36 7.60
N ALA A 68 -11.40 9.47 7.64
CA ALA A 68 -10.46 8.38 7.57
C ALA A 68 -9.72 8.25 8.91
N HIS A 69 -10.03 7.20 9.67
CA HIS A 69 -9.45 6.89 10.97
C HIS A 69 -8.10 6.19 10.84
N ASN A 70 -7.26 6.30 11.87
CA ASN A 70 -5.94 5.67 11.95
C ASN A 70 -4.97 6.03 10.81
N PRO A 71 -4.80 7.33 10.49
CA PRO A 71 -3.82 7.73 9.48
C PRO A 71 -2.40 7.36 9.92
N PRO A 72 -1.46 7.25 8.97
CA PRO A 72 -0.05 7.01 9.29
C PRO A 72 0.52 8.07 10.24
N VAL A 73 1.28 7.65 11.26
CA VAL A 73 1.87 8.54 12.28
C VAL A 73 2.74 9.64 11.69
N TRP A 74 3.48 9.34 10.61
CA TRP A 74 4.38 10.30 9.97
C TRP A 74 3.66 11.54 9.42
N LEU A 75 2.33 11.50 9.24
CA LEU A 75 1.52 12.65 8.88
C LEU A 75 1.25 13.61 10.05
N ARG A 76 1.48 13.17 11.30
CA ARG A 76 1.30 13.96 12.53
C ARG A 76 -0.08 14.63 12.63
N CYS A 77 -1.11 13.96 12.12
CA CYS A 77 -2.48 14.48 12.01
C CYS A 77 -3.44 13.96 13.09
N ARG A 78 -2.90 13.42 14.20
CA ARG A 78 -3.66 12.74 15.27
C ARG A 78 -4.41 11.51 14.71
N GLY A 79 -5.49 11.08 15.36
CA GLY A 79 -6.20 9.83 15.07
C GLY A 79 -7.05 9.80 13.79
N GLN A 80 -7.22 10.92 13.06
CA GLN A 80 -8.04 10.95 11.83
C GLN A 80 -7.63 12.04 10.84
N LEU A 81 -7.94 11.81 9.56
CA LEU A 81 -8.01 12.81 8.51
C LEU A 81 -9.44 12.92 8.00
N ALA A 82 -9.88 14.12 7.64
CA ALA A 82 -11.22 14.33 7.11
C ALA A 82 -11.20 15.40 6.03
N TRP A 83 -12.16 15.31 5.12
CA TRP A 83 -12.44 16.36 4.15
C TRP A 83 -13.93 16.38 3.85
N HIS A 84 -14.38 17.50 3.30
CA HIS A 84 -15.75 17.63 2.87
C HIS A 84 -15.86 18.48 1.60
N ALA A 85 -16.97 18.27 0.89
CA ALA A 85 -17.37 19.14 -0.19
C ALA A 85 -18.84 19.50 -0.10
N ARG A 86 -19.14 20.78 -0.39
CA ARG A 86 -20.49 21.28 -0.58
C ARG A 86 -20.65 21.75 -2.01
N ILE A 87 -21.55 21.10 -2.73
CA ILE A 87 -21.89 21.37 -4.12
C ILE A 87 -23.25 22.06 -4.12
N ASP A 88 -23.31 23.32 -4.53
CA ASP A 88 -24.54 24.12 -4.62
C ASP A 88 -24.75 24.54 -6.07
N GLY A 89 -25.55 23.75 -6.77
CA GLY A 89 -25.67 23.81 -8.22
C GLY A 89 -24.32 23.66 -8.93
N ALA A 90 -23.89 24.72 -9.64
CA ALA A 90 -22.60 24.74 -10.35
C ALA A 90 -21.42 25.27 -9.49
N ARG A 91 -21.65 25.57 -8.21
CA ARG A 91 -20.61 26.04 -7.29
C ARG A 91 -20.16 24.90 -6.39
N VAL A 92 -18.87 24.87 -6.07
CA VAL A 92 -18.33 23.91 -5.13
C VAL A 92 -17.37 24.55 -4.15
N THR A 93 -17.44 24.09 -2.91
CA THR A 93 -16.45 24.35 -1.86
C THR A 93 -15.90 23.01 -1.39
N VAL A 94 -14.59 22.94 -1.19
CA VAL A 94 -13.88 21.73 -0.76
C VAL A 94 -12.85 22.13 0.28
N GLU A 95 -12.93 21.54 1.46
CA GLU A 95 -12.11 21.91 2.61
C GLU A 95 -11.66 20.68 3.40
N SER A 96 -10.55 20.85 4.12
CA SER A 96 -10.05 19.87 5.07
C SER A 96 -10.84 19.98 6.37
N GLY A 97 -10.96 18.86 7.07
CA GLY A 97 -11.69 18.78 8.32
C GLY A 97 -13.07 18.14 8.16
N GLU A 98 -13.59 17.76 9.31
CA GLU A 98 -14.84 17.03 9.44
C GLU A 98 -16.03 18.00 9.53
N LEU A 99 -17.10 17.71 8.79
CA LEU A 99 -18.39 18.37 8.99
C LEU A 99 -19.25 17.61 10.01
N PRO A 100 -20.06 18.32 10.82
CA PRO A 100 -21.08 17.68 11.65
C PRO A 100 -21.99 16.78 10.82
N ALA A 101 -22.34 15.61 11.37
CA ALA A 101 -23.21 14.66 10.66
C ALA A 101 -24.58 15.26 10.27
N THR A 102 -25.08 16.21 11.05
CA THR A 102 -26.34 16.93 10.76
C THR A 102 -26.27 17.88 9.56
N GLU A 103 -25.06 18.16 9.08
CA GLU A 103 -24.81 19.05 7.93
C GLU A 103 -24.41 18.26 6.67
N CYS A 104 -24.38 16.93 6.74
CA CYS A 104 -23.98 16.06 5.65
C CYS A 104 -25.19 15.37 5.02
N ASP A 105 -25.34 15.49 3.69
CA ASP A 105 -26.28 14.65 2.93
C ASP A 105 -25.74 13.22 2.76
N LEU A 106 -24.41 13.10 2.71
CA LEU A 106 -23.68 11.85 2.77
C LEU A 106 -22.45 12.00 3.67
N ARG A 107 -22.32 11.12 4.64
CA ARG A 107 -21.10 10.98 5.43
C ARG A 107 -20.62 9.54 5.36
N MET A 108 -19.33 9.36 5.15
CA MET A 108 -18.67 8.06 5.14
C MET A 108 -17.47 8.09 6.08
N GLU A 109 -17.36 7.08 6.92
CA GLU A 109 -16.25 6.90 7.83
C GLU A 109 -15.73 5.47 7.76
N GLY A 110 -14.42 5.34 7.89
CA GLY A 110 -13.75 4.05 7.83
C GLY A 110 -12.26 4.19 8.09
N GLU A 111 -11.55 3.09 7.94
CA GLU A 111 -10.10 3.06 8.15
C GLU A 111 -9.34 3.68 6.96
N HIS A 112 -8.30 4.47 7.26
CA HIS A 112 -7.56 5.27 6.29
C HIS A 112 -6.86 4.45 5.21
N SER A 113 -6.21 3.35 5.57
CA SER A 113 -5.54 2.47 4.60
C SER A 113 -6.53 1.84 3.62
N ILE A 114 -7.74 1.52 4.05
CA ILE A 114 -8.77 0.92 3.22
C ILE A 114 -9.43 2.00 2.35
N ILE A 115 -9.75 3.17 2.92
CA ILE A 115 -10.32 4.31 2.16
C ILE A 115 -9.33 4.80 1.11
N SER A 116 -8.06 5.01 1.47
CA SER A 116 -7.03 5.48 0.53
C SER A 116 -6.85 4.52 -0.65
N ASN A 117 -6.94 3.21 -0.43
CA ASN A 117 -6.98 2.22 -1.52
C ASN A 117 -8.27 2.29 -2.34
N GLY A 118 -9.42 2.51 -1.70
CA GLY A 118 -10.70 2.74 -2.39
C GLY A 118 -10.67 3.99 -3.27
N ALA A 119 -10.01 5.05 -2.82
CA ALA A 119 -9.78 6.29 -3.56
C ALA A 119 -8.89 6.11 -4.80
N ARG A 120 -8.17 4.98 -4.92
CA ARG A 120 -7.37 4.66 -6.12
C ARG A 120 -8.08 3.86 -7.19
N ILE A 121 -9.28 3.35 -6.91
CA ILE A 121 -10.03 2.57 -7.89
C ILE A 121 -10.46 3.45 -9.07
N GLN A 122 -9.95 3.20 -10.26
CA GLN A 122 -10.41 3.90 -11.46
C GLN A 122 -11.69 3.27 -11.99
N TYR A 123 -12.69 4.10 -12.22
CA TYR A 123 -13.96 3.70 -12.79
C TYR A 123 -13.99 3.84 -14.31
N HIS A 124 -13.36 4.88 -14.87
CA HIS A 124 -13.33 5.08 -16.31
C HIS A 124 -12.32 4.15 -17.00
N GLY A 125 -12.69 3.57 -18.15
CA GLY A 125 -11.81 2.74 -18.98
C GLY A 125 -11.48 1.35 -18.40
N ARG A 126 -11.88 1.06 -17.15
CA ARG A 126 -11.72 -0.26 -16.50
C ARG A 126 -12.99 -1.11 -16.66
N ASN A 127 -12.82 -2.42 -16.54
CA ASN A 127 -13.94 -3.37 -16.59
C ASN A 127 -14.84 -3.20 -15.33
N PRO A 128 -16.14 -2.88 -15.46
CA PRO A 128 -17.04 -2.65 -14.32
C PRO A 128 -17.10 -3.83 -13.33
N THR A 129 -17.02 -5.07 -13.81
CA THR A 129 -17.02 -6.25 -12.95
C THR A 129 -15.76 -6.31 -12.07
N VAL A 130 -14.61 -5.91 -12.62
CA VAL A 130 -13.34 -5.86 -11.87
C VAL A 130 -13.39 -4.75 -10.82
N VAL A 131 -13.90 -3.57 -11.20
CA VAL A 131 -14.11 -2.44 -10.30
C VAL A 131 -15.02 -2.82 -9.13
N ALA A 132 -16.19 -3.39 -9.41
CA ALA A 132 -17.13 -3.84 -8.39
C ALA A 132 -16.52 -4.91 -7.46
N ALA A 133 -15.75 -5.85 -8.02
CA ALA A 133 -15.05 -6.86 -7.23
C ALA A 133 -13.98 -6.26 -6.30
N ALA A 134 -13.24 -5.24 -6.76
CA ALA A 134 -12.25 -4.53 -5.94
C ALA A 134 -12.93 -3.77 -4.78
N GLN A 135 -13.98 -3.00 -5.09
CA GLN A 135 -14.77 -2.28 -4.09
C GLN A 135 -15.36 -3.22 -3.04
N ALA A 136 -15.98 -4.31 -3.47
CA ALA A 136 -16.60 -5.29 -2.57
C ALA A 136 -15.58 -5.99 -1.66
N ARG A 137 -14.31 -6.12 -2.08
CA ARG A 137 -13.25 -6.67 -1.22
C ARG A 137 -12.82 -5.68 -0.17
N LEU A 138 -12.47 -4.45 -0.58
CA LEU A 138 -12.05 -3.40 0.36
C LEU A 138 -13.15 -3.08 1.39
N ALA A 139 -14.41 -3.04 0.94
CA ALA A 139 -15.55 -2.78 1.82
C ALA A 139 -15.66 -3.78 2.98
N LYS A 140 -15.18 -5.02 2.82
CA LYS A 140 -15.22 -6.02 3.89
C LYS A 140 -14.16 -5.80 4.97
N LEU A 141 -13.02 -5.21 4.61
CA LEU A 141 -11.84 -5.11 5.47
C LEU A 141 -12.01 -4.14 6.64
N SER A 142 -12.95 -3.21 6.53
CA SER A 142 -13.23 -2.19 7.54
C SER A 142 -14.66 -2.29 8.08
N ARG A 143 -14.87 -1.76 9.29
CA ARG A 143 -16.19 -1.36 9.76
C ARG A 143 -16.50 0.01 9.16
N TRP A 144 -17.52 0.10 8.32
CA TRP A 144 -17.93 1.37 7.72
C TRP A 144 -19.05 1.98 8.54
N ASN A 145 -18.95 3.28 8.81
CA ASN A 145 -20.09 4.08 9.25
C ASN A 145 -20.53 4.96 8.08
N MET A 146 -21.76 4.79 7.61
CA MET A 146 -22.32 5.57 6.52
C MET A 146 -23.67 6.13 6.94
N THR A 147 -23.84 7.45 6.82
CA THR A 147 -25.12 8.11 7.02
C THR A 147 -25.50 8.89 5.78
N GLY A 148 -26.79 8.88 5.44
CA GLY A 148 -27.27 9.50 4.21
C GLY A 148 -27.18 8.56 2.99
N ASN A 149 -27.31 9.12 1.79
CA ASN A 149 -27.38 8.35 0.56
C ASN A 149 -26.48 8.95 -0.53
N MET A 150 -25.96 8.08 -1.40
CA MET A 150 -25.34 8.53 -2.65
C MET A 150 -26.35 9.36 -3.46
N PRO A 151 -25.92 10.41 -4.16
CA PRO A 151 -26.84 11.27 -4.89
C PRO A 151 -27.49 10.51 -6.04
N GLU A 152 -28.81 10.64 -6.19
CA GLU A 152 -29.53 10.01 -7.31
C GLU A 152 -29.32 10.77 -8.63
N HIS A 153 -29.07 12.08 -8.54
CA HIS A 153 -28.93 12.96 -9.70
C HIS A 153 -27.78 12.54 -10.62
N PRO A 154 -28.03 12.17 -11.89
CA PRO A 154 -27.02 11.59 -12.77
C PRO A 154 -25.81 12.49 -12.99
N ALA A 155 -26.00 13.80 -13.15
CA ALA A 155 -24.90 14.73 -13.37
C ALA A 155 -24.01 14.90 -12.13
N LEU A 156 -24.61 14.78 -10.93
CA LEU A 156 -23.87 14.85 -9.68
C LEU A 156 -23.05 13.58 -9.46
N ARG A 157 -23.63 12.40 -9.75
CA ARG A 157 -22.88 11.13 -9.79
C ARG A 157 -21.73 11.17 -10.79
N ALA A 158 -21.95 11.75 -11.96
CA ALA A 158 -20.91 11.92 -12.97
C ALA A 158 -19.78 12.85 -12.51
N ALA A 159 -20.11 13.96 -11.85
CA ALA A 159 -19.13 14.88 -11.27
C ALA A 159 -18.28 14.20 -10.17
N LEU A 160 -18.91 13.49 -9.23
CA LEU A 160 -18.20 12.76 -8.16
C LEU A 160 -17.32 11.65 -8.71
N LYS A 161 -17.81 10.90 -9.72
CA LYS A 161 -16.99 9.91 -10.43
C LYS A 161 -15.79 10.57 -11.12
N GLY A 162 -16.00 11.73 -11.75
CA GLY A 162 -14.96 12.51 -12.41
C GLY A 162 -13.89 13.02 -11.45
N LEU A 163 -14.28 13.44 -10.23
CA LEU A 163 -13.34 13.74 -9.15
C LEU A 163 -12.52 12.49 -8.80
N HIS A 164 -13.20 11.38 -8.54
CA HIS A 164 -12.55 10.14 -8.12
C HIS A 164 -11.51 9.66 -9.15
N ASP A 165 -11.91 9.56 -10.42
CA ASP A 165 -11.00 9.16 -11.52
C ASP A 165 -9.79 10.11 -11.67
N ALA A 166 -9.97 11.42 -11.41
CA ALA A 166 -8.88 12.40 -11.46
C ALA A 166 -7.92 12.29 -10.26
N MET A 167 -8.43 11.96 -9.07
CA MET A 167 -7.63 11.82 -7.85
C MET A 167 -7.00 10.44 -7.68
N ALA A 168 -7.55 9.40 -8.28
CA ALA A 168 -7.05 8.03 -8.21
C ALA A 168 -5.55 7.86 -8.54
N PRO A 169 -4.98 8.45 -9.63
CA PRO A 169 -3.55 8.36 -9.92
C PRO A 169 -2.67 9.19 -8.99
N ARG A 170 -3.24 10.20 -8.31
CA ARG A 170 -2.53 11.09 -7.38
C ARG A 170 -2.52 10.54 -5.96
N THR A 171 -3.54 9.78 -5.60
CA THR A 171 -3.69 9.23 -4.26
C THR A 171 -2.68 8.12 -4.02
N MET A 172 -1.88 8.24 -2.97
CA MET A 172 -0.94 7.22 -2.54
C MET A 172 -1.68 5.99 -2.01
N PRO A 173 -1.38 4.77 -2.49
CA PRO A 173 -1.96 3.55 -1.95
C PRO A 173 -1.35 3.23 -0.58
N ARG A 174 -2.05 2.39 0.17
CA ARG A 174 -1.53 1.81 1.41
C ARG A 174 -1.52 0.29 1.31
N PHE A 175 -0.41 -0.36 1.60
CA PHE A 175 -0.26 -1.81 1.48
C PHE A 175 0.45 -2.41 2.68
N THR A 176 0.19 -3.67 2.97
CA THR A 176 0.94 -4.38 3.99
C THR A 176 2.36 -4.66 3.49
N PHE A 177 3.35 -4.55 4.39
CA PHE A 177 4.76 -4.74 4.07
C PHE A 177 5.00 -6.06 3.31
N MET A 178 5.70 -5.98 2.18
CA MET A 178 6.12 -7.13 1.36
C MET A 178 5.00 -7.99 0.75
N THR A 179 3.75 -7.54 0.73
CA THR A 179 2.70 -8.21 -0.06
C THR A 179 2.90 -7.95 -1.55
N PRO A 180 2.28 -8.72 -2.45
CA PRO A 180 2.39 -8.50 -3.90
C PRO A 180 2.08 -7.06 -4.32
N GLU A 181 1.13 -6.38 -3.67
CA GLU A 181 0.80 -4.99 -3.91
C GLU A 181 1.94 -4.02 -3.53
N TRP A 182 2.58 -4.27 -2.38
CA TRP A 182 3.79 -3.53 -1.97
C TRP A 182 4.90 -3.72 -3.00
N VAL A 183 5.11 -4.95 -3.47
CA VAL A 183 6.13 -5.27 -4.47
C VAL A 183 5.80 -4.66 -5.84
N SER A 184 4.52 -4.52 -6.18
CA SER A 184 4.10 -3.79 -7.37
C SER A 184 4.56 -2.33 -7.33
N SER A 185 4.45 -1.69 -6.15
CA SER A 185 4.97 -0.33 -5.94
C SER A 185 6.50 -0.29 -6.02
N ALA A 186 7.18 -1.29 -5.45
CA ALA A 186 8.64 -1.42 -5.54
C ALA A 186 9.10 -1.54 -7.00
N ARG A 187 8.42 -2.36 -7.80
CA ARG A 187 8.67 -2.51 -9.23
C ARG A 187 8.55 -1.18 -9.95
N HIS A 188 7.50 -0.41 -9.69
CA HIS A 188 7.32 0.89 -10.33
C HIS A 188 8.45 1.87 -9.98
N VAL A 189 8.83 1.96 -8.69
CA VAL A 189 9.92 2.82 -8.23
C VAL A 189 11.25 2.43 -8.88
N LEU A 190 11.61 1.15 -8.82
CA LEU A 190 12.91 0.67 -9.31
C LEU A 190 13.01 0.77 -10.83
N SER A 191 11.98 0.32 -11.56
CA SER A 191 12.02 0.29 -13.03
C SER A 191 12.02 1.70 -13.62
N THR A 192 11.19 2.61 -13.10
CA THR A 192 11.15 4.01 -13.57
C THR A 192 12.47 4.73 -13.32
N ARG A 193 13.11 4.49 -12.16
CA ARG A 193 14.41 5.07 -11.85
C ARG A 193 15.48 4.48 -12.76
N ALA A 194 15.57 3.17 -12.89
CA ALA A 194 16.55 2.52 -13.75
C ALA A 194 16.47 2.98 -15.22
N ALA A 195 15.26 3.18 -15.74
CA ALA A 195 15.04 3.67 -17.10
C ALA A 195 15.32 5.18 -17.28
N SER A 196 15.44 5.96 -16.21
CA SER A 196 15.65 7.41 -16.34
C SER A 196 17.06 7.73 -16.83
N ALA A 197 17.20 8.82 -17.60
CA ALA A 197 18.48 9.29 -18.13
C ALA A 197 19.57 9.49 -17.05
N LYS A 198 19.15 9.71 -15.80
CA LYS A 198 20.06 9.86 -14.65
C LYS A 198 20.80 8.57 -14.28
N TYR A 199 20.19 7.40 -14.47
CA TYR A 199 20.75 6.12 -13.99
C TYR A 199 21.02 5.11 -15.10
N ALA A 200 20.31 5.19 -16.24
CA ALA A 200 20.36 4.18 -17.30
C ALA A 200 21.79 3.83 -17.76
N ASP A 201 22.65 4.83 -18.00
CA ASP A 201 24.01 4.59 -18.48
C ASP A 201 24.89 3.85 -17.47
N GLY A 202 24.73 4.10 -16.17
CA GLY A 202 25.48 3.42 -15.11
C GLY A 202 25.10 1.96 -14.93
N LEU A 203 23.93 1.54 -15.42
CA LEU A 203 23.41 0.18 -15.27
C LEU A 203 23.74 -0.74 -16.45
N ARG A 204 24.24 -0.20 -17.57
CA ARG A 204 24.47 -0.96 -18.82
C ARG A 204 25.38 -2.18 -18.66
N ASN A 205 26.28 -2.17 -17.68
CA ASN A 205 27.22 -3.27 -17.43
C ASN A 205 26.93 -4.02 -16.12
N VAL A 206 25.74 -3.81 -15.53
CA VAL A 206 25.37 -4.41 -14.24
C VAL A 206 24.55 -5.68 -14.45
N VAL A 207 25.06 -6.81 -13.97
CA VAL A 207 24.32 -8.06 -13.82
C VAL A 207 24.31 -8.45 -12.35
N PHE A 208 23.18 -8.24 -11.68
CA PHE A 208 23.06 -8.42 -10.24
C PHE A 208 21.67 -8.92 -9.82
N THR A 209 21.62 -9.90 -8.91
CA THR A 209 20.39 -10.42 -8.31
C THR A 209 20.34 -10.14 -6.81
N PHE A 210 19.37 -9.34 -6.38
CA PHE A 210 19.07 -9.06 -4.98
C PHE A 210 17.81 -9.81 -4.55
N SER A 211 17.77 -10.32 -3.31
CA SER A 211 16.57 -10.96 -2.75
C SER A 211 16.40 -10.65 -1.27
N GLU A 212 15.18 -10.35 -0.86
CA GLU A 212 14.73 -10.38 0.53
C GLU A 212 13.62 -11.41 0.68
N GLU A 213 13.76 -12.31 1.64
CA GLU A 213 12.81 -13.41 1.86
C GLU A 213 12.52 -13.57 3.35
N PHE A 214 11.24 -13.53 3.70
CA PHE A 214 10.76 -13.57 5.07
C PHE A 214 9.74 -14.68 5.28
N THR A 215 10.04 -15.52 6.26
CA THR A 215 9.22 -16.65 6.72
C THR A 215 8.37 -16.26 7.92
N HIS A 216 7.43 -17.12 8.33
CA HIS A 216 6.53 -16.86 9.46
C HIS A 216 5.73 -15.57 9.24
N THR A 217 5.21 -15.44 8.03
CA THR A 217 4.37 -14.32 7.63
C THR A 217 3.01 -14.40 8.30
N PRO A 218 2.38 -13.24 8.58
CA PRO A 218 1.10 -13.23 9.26
C PRO A 218 -0.02 -13.67 8.30
N LYS A 219 -0.85 -14.62 8.75
CA LYS A 219 -1.93 -15.21 7.94
C LYS A 219 -2.94 -14.21 7.39
N TYR A 220 -3.13 -13.07 8.08
CA TYR A 220 -4.04 -12.03 7.56
C TYR A 220 -3.51 -11.43 6.24
N ALA A 221 -2.19 -11.32 6.06
CA ALA A 221 -1.58 -10.77 4.84
C ALA A 221 -1.11 -11.84 3.85
N PHE A 222 -0.73 -13.01 4.35
CA PHE A 222 -0.24 -14.15 3.59
C PHE A 222 -1.07 -15.40 3.94
N PRO A 223 -2.33 -15.48 3.50
CA PRO A 223 -3.30 -16.49 3.94
C PRO A 223 -2.96 -17.93 3.51
N ASP A 224 -2.14 -18.07 2.48
CA ASP A 224 -1.59 -19.34 2.00
C ASP A 224 -0.29 -19.76 2.71
N GLY A 225 0.21 -18.93 3.64
CA GLY A 225 1.51 -19.13 4.30
C GLY A 225 2.71 -18.82 3.41
N ALA A 226 2.51 -18.13 2.27
CA ALA A 226 3.59 -17.74 1.39
C ALA A 226 4.63 -16.87 2.13
N HIS A 227 5.89 -17.03 1.73
CA HIS A 227 6.96 -16.16 2.23
C HIS A 227 6.73 -14.74 1.72
N GLY A 228 6.87 -13.77 2.62
CA GLY A 228 6.90 -12.37 2.27
C GLY A 228 8.26 -12.03 1.69
N GLY A 229 8.34 -11.04 0.82
CA GLY A 229 9.61 -10.57 0.29
C GLY A 229 9.52 -10.11 -1.14
N PHE A 230 10.67 -9.76 -1.68
CA PHE A 230 10.81 -9.42 -3.09
C PHE A 230 12.22 -9.73 -3.56
N TRP A 231 12.36 -9.86 -4.87
CA TRP A 231 13.64 -10.00 -5.52
C TRP A 231 13.74 -9.06 -6.69
N VAL A 232 14.97 -8.69 -7.03
CA VAL A 232 15.30 -7.78 -8.11
C VAL A 232 16.43 -8.39 -8.92
N ARG A 233 16.24 -8.52 -10.23
CA ARG A 233 17.31 -8.83 -11.18
C ARG A 233 17.58 -7.60 -12.02
N CYS A 234 18.83 -7.15 -12.01
CA CYS A 234 19.37 -6.21 -12.97
C CYS A 234 20.16 -6.99 -14.02
N ASP A 235 19.85 -6.75 -15.28
CA ASP A 235 20.56 -7.35 -16.41
C ASP A 235 20.81 -6.26 -17.47
N HIS A 236 22.01 -5.68 -17.47
CA HIS A 236 22.44 -4.63 -18.42
C HIS A 236 21.49 -3.42 -18.52
N GLY A 237 20.86 -3.03 -17.40
CA GLY A 237 19.91 -1.92 -17.33
C GLY A 237 18.45 -2.35 -17.24
N ASP A 238 18.14 -3.60 -17.61
CA ASP A 238 16.80 -4.15 -17.47
C ASP A 238 16.56 -4.61 -16.03
N ILE A 239 15.58 -3.98 -15.37
CA ILE A 239 15.17 -4.32 -14.01
C ILE A 239 13.91 -5.18 -14.05
N THR A 240 14.01 -6.37 -13.49
CA THR A 240 12.87 -7.24 -13.21
C THR A 240 12.68 -7.36 -11.71
N VAL A 241 11.45 -7.16 -11.23
CA VAL A 241 11.09 -7.26 -9.80
C VAL A 241 9.94 -8.23 -9.61
N GLY A 242 10.09 -9.18 -8.69
CA GLY A 242 9.04 -10.13 -8.33
C GLY A 242 8.81 -10.23 -6.83
N ALA A 243 7.64 -10.72 -6.45
CA ALA A 243 7.22 -10.89 -5.06
C ALA A 243 7.56 -12.30 -4.56
N GLY A 244 7.76 -12.42 -3.24
CA GLY A 244 8.07 -13.69 -2.58
C GLY A 244 9.52 -14.14 -2.79
N PRO A 245 9.80 -15.45 -2.65
CA PRO A 245 11.15 -15.98 -2.76
C PRO A 245 11.68 -15.89 -4.19
N LEU A 246 13.00 -15.77 -4.34
CA LEU A 246 13.68 -15.81 -5.64
C LEU A 246 13.41 -17.17 -6.33
N PRO A 247 12.90 -17.18 -7.58
CA PRO A 247 12.69 -18.40 -8.34
C PRO A 247 13.99 -19.21 -8.52
N ALA A 248 13.89 -20.53 -8.48
CA ALA A 248 15.05 -21.42 -8.61
C ALA A 248 15.86 -21.17 -9.90
N ALA A 249 15.19 -20.84 -11.00
CA ALA A 249 15.82 -20.50 -12.28
C ALA A 249 16.64 -19.21 -12.27
N LEU A 250 16.46 -18.36 -11.25
CA LEU A 250 17.18 -17.09 -11.06
C LEU A 250 18.19 -17.16 -9.90
N ALA A 251 18.25 -18.30 -9.19
CA ALA A 251 19.19 -18.53 -8.11
C ALA A 251 20.59 -18.88 -8.64
N PRO A 252 21.66 -18.66 -7.85
CA PRO A 252 21.67 -18.03 -6.52
C PRO A 252 21.51 -16.50 -6.56
N ALA A 253 21.02 -15.91 -5.47
CA ALA A 253 21.06 -14.46 -5.28
C ALA A 253 22.52 -13.99 -5.09
N ASP A 254 22.83 -12.78 -5.57
CA ASP A 254 24.11 -12.11 -5.31
C ASP A 254 24.13 -11.47 -3.93
N ALA A 255 23.01 -10.91 -3.48
CA ALA A 255 22.79 -10.48 -2.10
C ALA A 255 21.43 -11.01 -1.61
N LEU A 256 21.43 -11.66 -0.45
CA LEU A 256 20.26 -12.27 0.17
C LEU A 256 20.09 -11.78 1.61
N THR A 257 18.97 -11.12 1.89
CA THR A 257 18.44 -10.96 3.26
C THR A 257 17.39 -12.04 3.50
N LYS A 258 17.57 -12.89 4.50
CA LYS A 258 16.61 -13.95 4.82
C LYS A 258 16.36 -14.08 6.31
N GLY A 259 15.10 -14.20 6.72
CA GLY A 259 14.75 -14.30 8.14
C GLY A 259 13.29 -14.55 8.44
N LYS A 260 12.92 -14.28 9.70
CA LYS A 260 11.52 -14.16 10.12
C LYS A 260 10.98 -12.80 9.67
N TYR A 261 9.68 -12.73 9.38
CA TYR A 261 9.01 -11.50 8.95
C TYR A 261 8.92 -10.48 10.09
N THR A 262 8.43 -10.89 11.25
CA THR A 262 8.19 -9.99 12.40
C THR A 262 9.35 -9.07 12.80
N PRO A 263 10.60 -9.55 12.99
CA PRO A 263 11.68 -8.68 13.46
C PRO A 263 12.01 -7.54 12.50
N VAL A 264 11.80 -7.73 11.19
CA VAL A 264 12.15 -6.73 10.19
C VAL A 264 11.01 -5.78 9.86
N VAL A 265 9.77 -6.16 10.18
CA VAL A 265 8.57 -5.38 9.87
C VAL A 265 8.64 -3.94 10.34
N PRO A 266 9.05 -3.63 11.59
CA PRO A 266 9.14 -2.25 12.05
C PRO A 266 10.11 -1.42 11.21
N VAL A 267 11.22 -2.04 10.76
CA VAL A 267 12.15 -1.43 9.81
C VAL A 267 11.43 -1.06 8.53
N GLY A 268 10.81 -2.03 7.87
CA GLY A 268 10.15 -1.85 6.58
C GLY A 268 9.04 -0.81 6.52
N ARG A 269 8.47 -0.42 7.65
CA ARG A 269 7.34 0.53 7.75
C ARG A 269 7.74 1.95 8.12
N THR A 270 8.96 2.12 8.58
CA THR A 270 9.43 3.39 9.11
C THR A 270 9.80 4.36 7.99
N VAL A 271 9.24 5.57 8.03
CA VAL A 271 9.66 6.66 7.13
C VAL A 271 10.82 7.42 7.76
N ASN A 272 12.05 6.94 7.54
CA ASN A 272 13.25 7.43 8.24
C ASN A 272 13.43 8.95 8.13
N ALA A 273 13.16 9.52 6.95
CA ALA A 273 13.30 10.96 6.71
C ALA A 273 12.36 11.84 7.55
N LEU A 274 11.28 11.28 8.13
CA LEU A 274 10.25 12.02 8.88
C LEU A 274 10.29 11.77 10.40
N MET A 275 11.18 10.89 10.86
CA MET A 275 11.30 10.52 12.26
C MET A 275 11.89 11.64 13.13
N THR A 276 11.33 11.79 14.31
CA THR A 276 11.92 12.48 15.46
C THR A 276 13.12 11.71 16.01
N ASP A 277 13.92 12.33 16.88
CA ASP A 277 15.10 11.67 17.44
C ASP A 277 14.75 10.52 18.38
N ALA A 278 13.68 10.64 19.16
CA ALA A 278 13.17 9.56 20.01
C ALA A 278 12.75 8.34 19.18
N GLU A 279 12.03 8.56 18.07
CA GLU A 279 11.65 7.48 17.16
C GLU A 279 12.90 6.84 16.53
N LYS A 280 13.94 7.61 16.17
CA LYS A 280 15.20 7.05 15.62
C LYS A 280 15.91 6.15 16.62
N GLU A 281 15.94 6.54 17.90
CA GLU A 281 16.52 5.73 18.98
C GLU A 281 15.76 4.41 19.15
N GLU A 282 14.42 4.47 19.16
CA GLU A 282 13.55 3.29 19.19
C GLU A 282 13.82 2.37 18.00
N GLN A 283 13.82 2.90 16.79
CA GLN A 283 14.08 2.16 15.55
C GLN A 283 15.48 1.54 15.51
N ALA A 284 16.50 2.21 16.06
CA ALA A 284 17.84 1.66 16.21
C ALA A 284 17.87 0.46 17.17
N ALA A 285 17.11 0.53 18.28
CA ALA A 285 16.96 -0.59 19.20
C ALA A 285 16.27 -1.79 18.54
N TYR A 286 15.20 -1.56 17.77
CA TYR A 286 14.54 -2.62 16.99
C TYR A 286 15.45 -3.25 15.95
N SER A 287 16.16 -2.43 15.18
CA SER A 287 17.11 -2.92 14.18
C SER A 287 18.16 -3.80 14.84
N LYS A 288 18.74 -3.36 15.97
CA LYS A 288 19.70 -4.17 16.73
C LYS A 288 19.07 -5.50 17.19
N ALA A 289 17.83 -5.50 17.65
CA ALA A 289 17.13 -6.71 18.08
C ALA A 289 16.78 -7.66 16.93
N ALA A 290 16.48 -7.15 15.75
CA ALA A 290 16.15 -7.94 14.55
C ALA A 290 17.35 -8.74 14.02
N PHE A 291 18.54 -8.14 14.09
CA PHE A 291 19.78 -8.72 13.57
C PHE A 291 20.69 -9.34 14.65
N ARG A 292 20.29 -9.33 15.93
CA ARG A 292 21.09 -9.95 17.00
C ARG A 292 21.14 -11.48 16.86
N ARG A 293 22.19 -12.07 17.41
CA ARG A 293 22.28 -13.53 17.57
C ARG A 293 21.43 -13.96 18.78
N GLU A 294 20.52 -14.91 18.60
CA GLU A 294 19.75 -15.48 19.71
C GLU A 294 20.65 -16.34 20.60
N GLU A 295 20.59 -16.16 21.91
CA GLU A 295 21.44 -16.88 22.87
C GLU A 295 21.14 -18.40 22.90
N GLU A 296 19.86 -18.77 22.85
CA GLU A 296 19.42 -20.18 22.92
C GLU A 296 19.81 -20.99 21.68
N THR A 297 19.68 -20.40 20.49
CA THR A 297 19.85 -21.13 19.21
C THR A 297 21.17 -20.80 18.52
N GLY A 298 21.85 -19.74 18.93
CA GLY A 298 23.04 -19.20 18.27
C GLY A 298 22.79 -18.68 16.86
N LYS A 299 21.53 -18.54 16.42
CA LYS A 299 21.15 -18.09 15.06
C LYS A 299 20.67 -16.64 15.08
N HIS A 300 20.79 -15.96 13.94
CA HIS A 300 20.19 -14.64 13.76
C HIS A 300 18.74 -14.78 13.27
N PRO A 301 17.77 -14.00 13.80
CA PRO A 301 16.39 -13.99 13.29
C PRO A 301 16.32 -13.55 11.83
N VAL A 302 17.22 -12.65 11.43
CA VAL A 302 17.45 -12.21 10.06
C VAL A 302 18.94 -12.24 9.76
N SER A 303 19.30 -12.78 8.61
CA SER A 303 20.69 -12.93 8.16
C SER A 303 20.88 -12.30 6.78
N GLN A 304 22.07 -11.74 6.55
CA GLN A 304 22.49 -11.24 5.25
C GLN A 304 23.64 -12.11 4.74
N SER A 305 23.60 -12.46 3.46
CA SER A 305 24.58 -13.35 2.82
C SER A 305 24.77 -13.02 1.34
N SER A 306 25.81 -13.58 0.72
CA SER A 306 26.04 -13.52 -0.72
C SER A 306 26.17 -14.94 -1.31
N PRO A 307 25.05 -15.62 -1.57
CA PRO A 307 25.07 -17.01 -2.04
C PRO A 307 25.85 -17.25 -3.34
N SER A 308 25.85 -16.30 -4.28
CA SER A 308 26.63 -16.40 -5.53
C SER A 308 28.12 -16.12 -5.36
N GLY A 309 28.53 -15.48 -4.27
CA GLY A 309 29.89 -15.00 -4.03
C GLY A 309 30.23 -13.64 -4.65
N LYS A 310 29.30 -12.97 -5.37
CA LYS A 310 29.58 -11.63 -5.95
C LYS A 310 29.70 -10.50 -4.93
N GLY A 311 29.22 -10.71 -3.71
CA GLY A 311 29.30 -9.73 -2.62
C GLY A 311 28.23 -8.65 -2.69
N ALA A 312 28.62 -7.42 -2.36
CA ALA A 312 27.71 -6.30 -2.19
C ALA A 312 27.09 -5.80 -3.52
N MET A 313 25.96 -5.12 -3.40
CA MET A 313 25.29 -4.48 -4.54
C MET A 313 26.20 -3.44 -5.22
N PRO A 314 26.32 -3.44 -6.56
CA PRO A 314 27.07 -2.43 -7.29
C PRO A 314 26.60 -1.01 -6.96
N PRO A 315 27.50 -0.02 -6.83
CA PRO A 315 27.14 1.34 -6.44
C PRO A 315 26.04 1.97 -7.32
N GLU A 316 26.08 1.72 -8.62
CA GLU A 316 25.10 2.31 -9.54
C GLU A 316 23.70 1.73 -9.35
N LEU A 317 23.60 0.43 -9.04
CA LEU A 317 22.34 -0.19 -8.67
C LEU A 317 21.88 0.29 -7.27
N ALA A 318 22.80 0.44 -6.33
CA ALA A 318 22.49 0.95 -4.99
C ALA A 318 21.85 2.36 -5.04
N ARG A 319 22.28 3.22 -5.97
CA ARG A 319 21.68 4.55 -6.18
C ARG A 319 20.24 4.48 -6.71
N VAL A 320 19.88 3.44 -7.45
CA VAL A 320 18.49 3.17 -7.86
C VAL A 320 17.65 2.78 -6.65
N PHE A 321 18.18 1.93 -5.77
CA PHE A 321 17.53 1.44 -4.55
C PHE A 321 17.43 2.46 -3.42
N MET A 322 18.32 3.45 -3.38
CA MET A 322 18.47 4.36 -2.25
C MET A 322 17.15 4.94 -1.66
N PRO A 323 16.18 5.44 -2.45
CA PRO A 323 14.93 5.96 -1.90
C PRO A 323 13.85 4.89 -1.70
N LEU A 324 14.09 3.62 -2.07
CA LEU A 324 13.08 2.59 -2.13
C LEU A 324 12.38 2.41 -0.78
N HIS A 325 13.18 2.31 0.28
CA HIS A 325 12.67 2.12 1.62
C HIS A 325 11.75 3.28 2.02
N ASP A 326 12.26 4.52 2.02
CA ASP A 326 11.47 5.69 2.42
C ASP A 326 10.22 5.90 1.55
N GLU A 327 10.30 5.63 0.24
CA GLU A 327 9.11 5.70 -0.62
C GLU A 327 8.09 4.62 -0.27
N LEU A 328 8.51 3.38 -0.07
CA LEU A 328 7.57 2.31 0.22
C LEU A 328 7.02 2.40 1.65
N SER A 329 7.81 2.83 2.62
CA SER A 329 7.38 2.99 4.01
C SER A 329 6.25 4.01 4.16
N LYS A 330 6.26 5.11 3.39
CA LYS A 330 5.13 6.06 3.34
C LYS A 330 3.81 5.38 2.97
N ARG A 331 3.89 4.33 2.15
CA ARG A 331 2.77 3.54 1.61
C ARG A 331 2.54 2.26 2.39
N THR A 332 3.35 1.97 3.41
CA THR A 332 3.25 0.72 4.14
C THR A 332 2.31 0.90 5.33
N SER A 333 1.23 0.13 5.33
CA SER A 333 0.27 0.05 6.41
C SER A 333 0.96 -0.30 7.74
N GLY A 334 0.68 0.48 8.79
CA GLY A 334 1.09 0.21 10.18
C GLY A 334 0.08 -0.66 10.95
N GLU A 335 -1.00 -1.06 10.28
CA GLU A 335 -2.07 -1.89 10.83
C GLU A 335 -1.61 -3.34 10.96
N LEU A 336 -0.99 -3.63 12.09
CA LEU A 336 -0.93 -4.99 12.60
C LEU A 336 -2.11 -5.20 13.54
N PRO A 337 -2.80 -6.34 13.47
CA PRO A 337 -3.62 -6.77 14.60
C PRO A 337 -2.82 -6.65 15.89
N ALA A 338 -3.47 -6.22 16.98
CA ALA A 338 -2.88 -6.31 18.33
C ALA A 338 -2.49 -7.77 18.66
N ASP A 339 -3.18 -8.72 18.03
CA ASP A 339 -2.94 -10.16 18.09
C ASP A 339 -2.11 -10.60 16.88
N PHE A 340 -0.91 -10.02 16.75
CA PHE A 340 0.08 -10.56 15.82
C PHE A 340 0.23 -12.06 16.10
N ASP A 341 0.22 -12.90 15.05
CA ASP A 341 0.08 -14.36 15.10
C ASP A 341 0.66 -14.98 16.39
N ASP A 342 -0.11 -15.80 17.10
CA ASP A 342 0.23 -16.42 18.40
C ASP A 342 1.61 -17.13 18.43
N SER A 343 2.20 -17.39 17.27
CA SER A 343 3.57 -17.89 17.10
C SER A 343 4.69 -16.85 17.31
N VAL A 344 4.34 -15.59 17.60
CA VAL A 344 5.27 -14.48 17.77
C VAL A 344 5.60 -14.24 19.24
N LYS A 345 6.86 -13.91 19.52
CA LYS A 345 7.30 -13.55 20.87
C LYS A 345 6.50 -12.33 21.37
N PRO A 346 5.97 -12.32 22.61
CA PRO A 346 5.16 -11.21 23.12
C PRO A 346 5.80 -9.83 22.94
N ALA A 347 7.12 -9.72 23.14
CA ALA A 347 7.88 -8.48 22.95
C ALA A 347 7.83 -7.91 21.52
N TRP A 348 7.37 -8.68 20.53
CA TRP A 348 7.28 -8.27 19.12
C TRP A 348 5.83 -8.03 18.68
N ALA A 349 4.87 -8.29 19.56
CA ALA A 349 3.46 -7.94 19.34
C ALA A 349 3.15 -6.52 19.85
N GLU A 350 4.07 -5.90 20.59
CA GLU A 350 3.91 -4.52 21.07
C GLU A 350 3.95 -3.53 19.91
N ALA A 351 3.02 -2.58 19.94
CA ALA A 351 2.96 -1.48 18.98
C ALA A 351 4.15 -0.53 19.19
N GLN A 352 4.75 -0.09 18.09
CA GLN A 352 5.87 0.84 18.12
C GLN A 352 5.38 2.28 18.07
N GLY A 353 6.07 3.18 18.79
CA GLY A 353 5.69 4.59 18.89
C GLY A 353 5.72 5.30 17.53
N PHE A 354 6.71 4.98 16.70
CA PHE A 354 6.80 5.53 15.33
C PHE A 354 5.78 4.92 14.36
N ASP A 355 5.18 3.77 14.67
CA ASP A 355 4.21 3.09 13.80
C ASP A 355 2.76 3.51 14.11
N ARG A 356 2.45 3.93 15.35
CA ARG A 356 1.07 4.26 15.78
C ARG A 356 0.96 5.49 16.67
N ASP A 357 -0.09 6.26 16.39
CA ASP A 357 -0.51 7.34 17.27
C ASP A 357 -1.07 6.73 18.57
N SER A 358 -0.95 7.43 19.68
CA SER A 358 -1.46 6.94 20.97
C SER A 358 -2.98 6.75 21.00
N ALA A 359 -3.71 7.36 20.06
CA ALA A 359 -5.15 7.19 19.88
C ALA A 359 -5.53 6.17 18.79
N TYR A 360 -4.59 5.36 18.30
CA TYR A 360 -4.86 4.35 17.28
C TYR A 360 -5.89 3.31 17.76
N ASP A 361 -7.00 3.16 17.01
CA ASP A 361 -8.08 2.22 17.33
C ASP A 361 -8.19 1.10 16.28
N PRO A 362 -7.69 -0.12 16.57
CA PRO A 362 -7.78 -1.23 15.64
C PRO A 362 -9.21 -1.75 15.41
N SER A 363 -10.22 -1.29 16.15
CA SER A 363 -11.60 -1.78 16.05
C SER A 363 -12.24 -1.53 14.66
N TRP A 364 -11.74 -0.53 13.94
CA TRP A 364 -12.10 -0.22 12.56
C TRP A 364 -11.68 -1.30 11.55
N LEU A 365 -10.73 -2.17 11.91
CA LEU A 365 -10.21 -3.23 11.06
C LEU A 365 -10.91 -4.56 11.31
N ARG A 366 -11.01 -5.36 10.26
CA ARG A 366 -11.55 -6.73 10.32
C ARG A 366 -10.52 -7.80 10.00
N TYR A 367 -9.22 -7.51 10.18
CA TYR A 367 -8.14 -8.48 9.94
C TYR A 367 -8.15 -9.70 10.89
N HIS A 368 -8.95 -9.66 11.97
CA HIS A 368 -9.22 -10.84 12.81
C HIS A 368 -10.23 -11.81 12.16
N GLU A 369 -11.13 -11.30 11.31
CA GLU A 369 -12.15 -12.07 10.60
C GLU A 369 -11.75 -12.40 9.15
N LEU A 370 -10.97 -11.51 8.53
CA LEU A 370 -10.68 -11.50 7.10
C LEU A 370 -9.18 -11.39 6.83
N ASP A 371 -8.72 -11.96 5.72
CA ASP A 371 -7.42 -11.63 5.15
C ASP A 371 -7.45 -10.26 4.43
N ILE A 372 -6.29 -9.75 4.02
CA ILE A 372 -6.15 -8.47 3.31
C ILE A 372 -6.84 -8.44 1.94
N TYR A 373 -7.29 -9.58 1.43
CA TYR A 373 -8.02 -9.70 0.17
C TYR A 373 -9.54 -9.79 0.38
N GLY A 374 -10.00 -9.69 1.63
CA GLY A 374 -11.41 -9.72 2.03
C GLY A 374 -12.02 -11.12 2.05
N GLN A 375 -11.20 -12.16 2.18
CA GLN A 375 -11.65 -13.55 2.36
C GLN A 375 -11.69 -13.92 3.85
N PRO A 376 -12.64 -14.76 4.28
CA PRO A 376 -12.66 -15.28 5.65
C PRO A 376 -11.34 -15.96 6.03
N ARG A 377 -10.82 -15.63 7.22
CA ARG A 377 -9.69 -16.37 7.77
C ARG A 377 -10.14 -17.79 8.09
N LYS A 378 -9.40 -18.79 7.61
CA LYS A 378 -9.62 -20.18 8.03
C LYS A 378 -9.28 -20.25 9.53
N VAL A 379 -10.28 -20.50 10.36
CA VAL A 379 -10.07 -20.82 11.78
C VAL A 379 -9.28 -22.13 11.80
N ALA A 380 -8.07 -22.11 12.38
CA ALA A 380 -7.39 -23.35 12.67
C ALA A 380 -8.23 -24.06 13.74
N GLY A 381 -8.81 -25.20 13.37
CA GLY A 381 -9.47 -26.10 14.32
C GLY A 381 -8.46 -26.87 15.16
#